data_AF-A0A0Q3T5B2-F1
#
_entry.id   AF-A0A0Q3T5B2-F1
#
_cell.length_a   1.000
_cell.length_b   1.000
_cell.length_c   1.000
_cell.angle_alpha   90.00
_cell.angle_beta   90.00
_cell.angle_gamma   90.00
#
_symmetry.space_group_name_H-M   'P 1'
#
loop_
_entity.id
_entity.type
_entity.pdbx_description
1 polymer ?
#
loop_
_entity_poly.entity_id
_entity_poly.type
_entity_poly.pdbx_seq_one_letter_code
_entity_poly.pdbx_strand_id
1 'polypeptide(L)'
;MSEYIISLENDPDKEEAFEMTGDNIALVHVMDNSGNDITQNCRVQITLSKNALLGLGTELIRLAHDEYKNGRHFHLDPIEKEYVVQSMGIMLHPESCELILGCGDFDSFTEYTKEEV
;
A
#
# COMPACT_ATOMS: atom_id res chain seq x y z
N MET A 1 -23.57 8.06 2.18
CA MET A 1 -22.70 6.89 2.25
C MET A 1 -22.62 6.32 0.86
N SER A 2 -21.45 6.41 0.22
CA SER A 2 -21.16 5.65 -0.99
C SER A 2 -20.92 4.20 -0.59
N GLU A 3 -21.49 3.26 -1.34
CA GLU A 3 -21.25 1.83 -1.16
C GLU A 3 -20.16 1.41 -2.14
N TYR A 4 -19.10 0.75 -1.65
CA TYR A 4 -18.11 0.10 -2.51
C TYR A 4 -18.42 -1.38 -2.62
N ILE A 5 -18.78 -1.82 -3.82
CA ILE A 5 -18.96 -3.22 -4.12
C ILE A 5 -17.61 -3.76 -4.58
N ILE A 6 -16.98 -4.57 -3.75
CA ILE A 6 -15.74 -5.27 -4.09
C ILE A 6 -16.12 -6.66 -4.55
N SER A 7 -15.95 -6.92 -5.85
CA SER A 7 -16.08 -8.27 -6.38
C SER A 7 -14.97 -9.15 -5.80
N LEU A 8 -15.34 -10.31 -5.26
CA LEU A 8 -14.36 -11.34 -4.89
C LEU A 8 -14.03 -12.26 -6.07
N GLU A 9 -14.82 -12.20 -7.14
CA GLU A 9 -14.53 -12.87 -8.40
C GLU A 9 -13.53 -12.04 -9.17
N ASN A 10 -12.36 -12.64 -9.45
CA ASN A 10 -11.37 -12.11 -10.38
C ASN A 10 -11.66 -12.71 -11.76
N ASP A 11 -12.10 -11.87 -12.69
CA ASP A 11 -12.28 -12.22 -14.11
C ASP A 11 -11.13 -11.58 -14.92
N PRO A 12 -10.10 -12.34 -15.29
CA PRO A 12 -8.92 -11.80 -15.96
C PRO A 12 -9.21 -11.30 -17.39
N ASP A 13 -10.35 -11.66 -17.96
CA ASP A 13 -10.75 -11.26 -19.31
C ASP A 13 -11.55 -9.94 -19.33
N LYS A 14 -11.77 -9.34 -18.15
CA LYS A 14 -12.58 -8.13 -17.98
C LYS A 14 -11.78 -7.02 -17.31
N GLU A 15 -11.71 -5.86 -17.97
CA GLU A 15 -11.13 -4.65 -17.37
C GLU A 15 -11.99 -4.17 -16.18
N GLU A 16 -11.33 -3.87 -15.07
CA GLU A 16 -11.97 -3.28 -13.90
C GLU A 16 -11.98 -1.74 -13.99
N ALA A 17 -12.94 -1.10 -13.31
CA ALA A 17 -13.13 0.35 -13.44
C ALA A 17 -11.88 1.18 -13.06
N PHE A 18 -11.09 0.70 -12.09
CA PHE A 18 -9.85 1.36 -11.68
C PHE A 18 -8.71 1.21 -12.70
N GLU A 19 -8.80 0.22 -13.60
CA GLU A 19 -7.81 0.03 -14.66
C GLU A 19 -8.02 1.03 -15.80
N MET A 20 -9.27 1.42 -16.03
CA MET A 20 -9.65 2.36 -17.08
C MET A 20 -9.21 3.80 -16.80
N THR A 21 -9.24 4.23 -15.54
CA THR A 21 -8.85 5.58 -15.12
C THR A 21 -7.34 5.73 -15.02
N GLY A 22 -6.65 4.64 -14.68
CA GLY A 22 -5.20 4.58 -14.58
C GLY A 22 -4.60 5.40 -13.45
N ASP A 23 -5.41 5.81 -12.48
CA ASP A 23 -5.03 6.57 -11.28
C ASP A 23 -4.69 5.66 -10.08
N ASN A 24 -4.69 4.34 -10.28
CA ASN A 24 -4.34 3.31 -9.31
C ASN A 24 -2.82 3.11 -9.16
N ILE A 25 -2.09 4.21 -8.95
CA ILE A 25 -0.62 4.23 -8.85
C ILE A 25 -0.15 4.05 -7.41
N ALA A 26 0.93 3.28 -7.24
CA ALA A 26 1.66 3.17 -5.98
C ALA A 26 3.15 3.48 -6.20
N LEU A 27 3.73 4.28 -5.30
CA LEU A 27 5.16 4.53 -5.22
C LEU A 27 5.74 3.71 -4.06
N VAL A 28 6.76 2.91 -4.34
CA VAL A 28 7.59 2.27 -3.32
C VAL A 28 8.86 3.09 -3.18
N HIS A 29 9.14 3.55 -1.96
CA HIS A 29 10.38 4.26 -1.62
C HIS A 29 11.16 3.44 -0.60
N VAL A 30 12.44 3.20 -0.86
CA VAL A 30 13.30 2.38 0.01
C VAL A 30 14.56 3.15 0.36
N MET A 31 14.79 3.32 1.66
CA MET A 31 15.95 3.99 2.22
C MET A 31 16.80 2.99 2.99
N ASP A 32 18.13 3.09 2.88
CA ASP A 32 19.02 2.34 3.75
C ASP A 32 19.13 3.00 5.15
N ASN A 33 19.82 2.32 6.07
CA ASN A 33 20.02 2.83 7.44
C ASN A 33 20.82 4.14 7.53
N SER A 34 21.49 4.54 6.44
CA SER A 34 22.21 5.82 6.36
C SER A 34 21.36 6.93 5.74
N GLY A 35 20.11 6.64 5.36
CA GLY A 35 19.20 7.56 4.69
C GLY A 35 19.51 7.73 3.19
N ASN A 36 20.21 6.79 2.56
CA ASN A 36 20.38 6.80 1.11
C ASN A 36 19.19 6.13 0.43
N ASP A 37 18.73 6.74 -0.67
CA ASP A 37 17.71 6.13 -1.53
C ASP A 37 18.30 4.95 -2.29
N ILE A 38 17.75 3.76 -2.04
CA ILE A 38 18.10 2.51 -2.70
C ILE A 38 16.91 1.90 -3.47
N THR A 39 15.87 2.69 -3.73
CA THR A 39 14.61 2.25 -4.34
C THR A 39 14.83 1.43 -5.61
N GLN A 40 15.76 1.86 -6.47
CA GLN A 40 16.05 1.19 -7.76
C GLN A 40 17.04 0.01 -7.64
N ASN A 41 17.68 -0.17 -6.48
CA ASN A 41 18.78 -1.12 -6.26
C ASN A 41 18.44 -2.19 -5.22
N CYS A 42 17.16 -2.41 -4.97
CA CYS A 42 16.70 -3.35 -3.95
C CYS A 42 15.52 -4.20 -4.45
N ARG A 43 15.14 -5.18 -3.63
CA ARG A 43 13.92 -5.97 -3.82
C ARG A 43 13.10 -5.88 -2.55
N VAL A 44 11.85 -5.45 -2.67
CA VAL A 44 10.88 -5.48 -1.56
C VAL A 44 10.09 -6.77 -1.64
N GLN A 45 10.00 -7.49 -0.51
CA GLN A 45 9.17 -8.69 -0.39
C GLN A 45 8.24 -8.54 0.81
N ILE A 46 6.94 -8.74 0.57
CA ILE A 46 5.91 -8.74 1.62
C ILE A 46 5.28 -10.13 1.65
N THR A 47 5.30 -10.76 2.82
CA THR A 47 4.66 -12.06 3.06
C THR A 47 3.57 -11.89 4.11
N LEU A 48 2.34 -12.23 3.76
CA LEU A 48 1.17 -12.05 4.63
C LEU A 48 0.48 -13.39 4.86
N SER A 49 0.06 -13.63 6.09
CA SER A 49 -0.89 -14.72 6.37
C SER A 49 -2.27 -14.38 5.77
N LYS A 50 -3.14 -15.38 5.63
CA LYS A 50 -4.55 -15.16 5.20
C LYS A 50 -5.24 -14.07 6.02
N ASN A 51 -5.04 -14.06 7.34
CA ASN A 51 -5.67 -13.08 8.22
C ASN A 51 -5.02 -11.69 8.08
N ALA A 52 -3.71 -11.64 7.82
CA ALA A 52 -3.04 -10.37 7.58
C ALA A 52 -3.50 -9.74 6.25
N LEU A 53 -3.74 -10.53 5.20
CA LEU A 53 -4.37 -10.06 3.96
C LEU A 53 -5.74 -9.43 4.21
N LEU A 54 -6.62 -10.13 4.93
CA LEU A 54 -7.97 -9.65 5.25
C LEU A 54 -7.93 -8.39 6.13
N GLY A 55 -7.07 -8.37 7.14
CA GLY A 55 -6.91 -7.25 8.05
C GLY A 55 -6.40 -6.00 7.34
N LEU A 56 -5.29 -6.13 6.60
CA LEU A 56 -4.73 -5.02 5.82
C LEU A 56 -5.72 -4.50 4.78
N GLY A 57 -6.32 -5.40 3.99
CA GLY A 57 -7.30 -5.02 2.97
C GLY A 57 -8.49 -4.25 3.56
N THR A 58 -9.03 -4.71 4.70
CA THR A 58 -10.15 -4.05 5.39
C THR A 58 -9.77 -2.62 5.80
N GLU A 59 -8.59 -2.43 6.41
CA GLU A 59 -8.15 -1.11 6.84
C GLU A 59 -7.78 -0.20 5.66
N LEU A 60 -7.26 -0.74 4.55
CA LEU A 60 -7.01 0.02 3.34
C LEU A 60 -8.32 0.52 2.70
N ILE A 61 -9.37 -0.29 2.68
CA ILE A 61 -10.69 0.12 2.19
C ILE A 61 -11.28 1.23 3.07
N ARG A 62 -11.18 1.07 4.40
CA ARG A 62 -11.63 2.10 5.36
C ARG A 62 -10.85 3.40 5.18
N LEU A 63 -9.53 3.29 5.03
CA LEU A 63 -8.65 4.42 4.75
C LEU A 63 -9.08 5.15 3.48
N ALA A 64 -9.27 4.43 2.38
CA ALA A 64 -9.70 5.01 1.11
C ALA A 64 -11.10 5.66 1.18
N HIS A 65 -12.02 5.11 1.98
CA HIS A 65 -13.39 5.62 2.07
C HIS A 65 -13.51 6.93 2.85
N ASP A 66 -13.01 6.93 4.10
CA ASP A 66 -13.39 7.95 5.10
C ASP A 66 -12.20 8.78 5.59
N GLU A 67 -10.99 8.27 5.40
CA GLU A 67 -9.82 8.72 6.14
C GLU A 67 -8.66 9.19 5.25
N TYR A 68 -8.82 9.06 3.93
CA TYR A 68 -7.82 9.41 2.93
C TYR A 68 -7.54 10.90 3.00
N LYS A 69 -6.26 11.24 3.11
CA LYS A 69 -5.77 12.61 3.04
C LYS A 69 -4.36 12.59 2.51
N ASN A 70 -4.09 13.31 1.43
CA ASN A 70 -2.75 13.42 0.88
C ASN A 70 -1.73 13.84 1.96
N GLY A 71 -0.59 13.14 2.02
CA GLY A 71 0.45 13.30 3.03
C GLY A 71 0.20 12.59 4.37
N ARG A 72 -0.98 12.01 4.58
CA ARG A 72 -1.24 11.14 5.74
C ARG A 72 -0.42 9.87 5.60
N HIS A 73 0.17 9.41 6.70
CA HIS A 73 0.97 8.20 6.72
C HIS A 73 0.83 7.48 8.07
N PHE A 74 1.08 6.17 8.03
CA PHE A 74 1.02 5.27 9.16
C PHE A 74 2.35 4.55 9.27
N HIS A 75 2.96 4.62 10.44
CA HIS A 75 4.14 3.85 10.79
C HIS A 75 3.71 2.52 11.38
N LEU A 76 4.29 1.45 10.88
CA LEU A 76 4.12 0.11 11.38
C LEU A 76 5.48 -0.39 11.84
N ASP A 77 5.61 -0.58 13.14
CA ASP A 77 6.82 -1.11 13.76
C ASP A 77 6.74 -2.64 13.90
N PRO A 78 7.87 -3.36 13.76
CA PRO A 78 8.00 -4.77 14.14
C PRO A 78 7.55 -5.03 15.57
N ILE A 79 6.96 -6.21 15.83
CA ILE A 79 6.64 -6.63 17.19
C ILE A 79 7.91 -6.71 18.05
N GLU A 80 7.86 -6.14 19.25
CA GLU A 80 8.90 -6.26 20.26
C GLU A 80 8.42 -7.06 21.48
N LYS A 81 9.34 -7.60 22.29
CA LYS A 81 9.03 -8.52 23.40
C LYS A 81 8.07 -7.95 24.45
N GLU A 82 8.01 -6.63 24.57
CA GLU A 82 7.23 -5.93 25.61
C GLU A 82 6.12 -5.05 25.01
N TYR A 83 6.11 -4.87 23.69
CA TYR A 83 5.22 -3.97 22.99
C TYR A 83 4.66 -4.65 21.74
N VAL A 84 3.35 -4.83 21.72
CA VAL A 84 2.62 -5.28 20.54
C VAL A 84 1.71 -4.15 20.10
N VAL A 85 2.05 -3.51 18.98
CA VAL A 85 1.20 -2.51 18.34
C VAL A 85 0.65 -3.10 17.06
N GLN A 86 -0.67 -3.18 16.97
CA GLN A 86 -1.36 -3.48 15.72
C GLN A 86 -1.71 -2.16 15.04
N SER A 87 -1.31 -2.01 13.78
CA SER A 87 -1.61 -0.84 12.96
C SER A 87 -2.00 -1.31 11.56
N MET A 88 -2.97 -0.61 10.95
CA MET A 88 -3.55 -1.00 9.65
C MET A 88 -3.98 -2.48 9.58
N GLY A 89 -4.49 -3.03 10.69
CA GLY A 89 -5.06 -4.37 10.70
C GLY A 89 -4.02 -5.50 10.72
N ILE A 90 -2.73 -5.18 10.79
CA ILE A 90 -1.64 -6.15 10.80
C ILE A 90 -0.63 -5.88 11.93
N MET A 91 0.23 -6.87 12.16
CA MET A 91 1.43 -6.75 12.99
C MET A 91 2.61 -7.19 12.14
N LEU A 92 3.74 -6.48 12.24
CA LEU A 92 4.95 -6.84 11.52
C LEU A 92 5.75 -7.91 12.28
N HIS A 93 6.36 -8.82 11.53
CA HIS A 93 7.24 -9.84 12.11
C HIS A 93 8.45 -9.17 12.78
N PRO A 94 8.98 -9.67 13.90
CA PRO A 94 10.13 -9.05 14.59
C PRO A 94 11.40 -8.89 13.76
N GLU A 95 11.52 -9.61 12.64
CA GLU A 95 12.67 -9.51 11.71
C GLU A 95 12.44 -8.52 10.54
N SER A 96 11.25 -7.92 10.46
CA SER A 96 10.97 -6.89 9.46
C SER A 96 11.66 -5.57 9.82
N CYS A 97 11.85 -4.69 8.84
CA CYS A 97 12.06 -3.27 9.11
C CYS A 97 10.72 -2.56 9.34
N GLU A 98 10.77 -1.29 9.74
CA GLU A 98 9.60 -0.41 9.73
C GLU A 98 8.95 -0.40 8.33
N LEU A 99 7.63 -0.38 8.31
CA LEU A 99 6.84 -0.12 7.10
C LEU A 99 6.07 1.18 7.29
N ILE A 100 6.23 2.09 6.33
CA ILE A 100 5.47 3.33 6.26
C ILE A 100 4.45 3.20 5.13
N LEU A 101 3.15 3.26 5.47
CA LEU A 101 2.06 3.30 4.50
C LEU A 101 1.56 4.74 4.38
N GLY A 102 1.68 5.33 3.19
CA GLY A 102 1.34 6.72 2.91
C GLY A 102 0.18 6.88 1.92
N CYS A 103 -0.56 7.97 2.06
CA CYS A 103 -1.50 8.49 1.07
C CYS A 103 -0.77 9.54 0.22
N GLY A 104 -0.74 9.34 -1.09
CA GLY A 104 -0.12 10.26 -2.04
C GLY A 104 -1.02 10.46 -3.25
N ASP A 105 -1.16 11.71 -3.69
CA ASP A 105 -1.81 12.00 -4.96
C ASP A 105 -0.76 11.87 -6.07
N PHE A 106 -0.99 10.93 -7.00
CA PHE A 106 -0.14 10.68 -8.15
C PHE A 106 -0.86 11.04 -9.44
N ASP A 107 -0.10 11.27 -10.50
CA ASP A 107 -0.67 11.35 -11.85
C ASP A 107 -1.10 9.95 -12.32
N SER A 108 -1.85 9.88 -13.42
CA SER A 108 -2.23 8.57 -13.99
C SER A 108 -1.01 7.88 -14.61
N PHE A 109 -1.05 6.54 -14.74
CA PHE A 109 0.03 5.79 -15.39
C PHE A 109 0.30 6.28 -16.82
N THR A 110 -0.72 6.82 -17.50
CA THR A 110 -0.57 7.37 -18.85
C THR A 110 0.38 8.55 -18.87
N GLU A 111 0.38 9.42 -17.86
CA GLU A 111 1.32 10.55 -17.78
C GLU A 111 2.76 10.06 -17.60
N TYR A 112 2.99 9.02 -16.78
CA TYR A 112 4.33 8.46 -16.54
C TYR A 112 4.89 7.63 -17.71
N THR A 113 4.06 7.28 -18.70
CA THR A 113 4.44 6.43 -19.83
C THR A 113 4.46 7.18 -21.16
N LYS A 114 4.17 8.48 -21.18
CA LYS A 114 4.33 9.30 -22.37
C LYS A 114 5.80 9.32 -22.80
N GLU A 115 6.05 8.94 -24.04
CA GLU A 115 7.33 9.22 -24.69
C GLU A 115 7.44 10.74 -24.89
N GLU A 116 8.58 11.34 -24.53
CA GLU A 116 8.85 12.74 -24.85
C GLU A 116 8.87 12.92 -26.37
N VAL A 117 8.01 13.80 -26.90
CA VAL A 117 7.92 14.14 -28.34
C VAL A 117 8.99 15.15 -28.73
#